data_AF-A0A7C1BYY5-F1
#
_entry.id   AF-A0A7C1BYY5-F1
#
_cell.length_a   1.000
_cell.length_b   1.000
_cell.length_c   1.000
_cell.angle_alpha   90.00
_cell.angle_beta   90.00
_cell.angle_gamma   90.00
#
_symmetry.space_group_name_H-M   'P 1'
#
loop_
_entity.id
_entity.type
_entity.pdbx_description
1 polymer ?
#
loop_
_entity_poly.entity_id
_entity_poly.type
_entity_poly.pdbx_seq_one_letter_code
_entity_poly.pdbx_strand_id
1 'polypeptide(L)'
;MQQLYPYHKNKKLYKCPSNLVNEFCYFLGCRAAYIATGHRASVIRAGIKYPSAFVLSGDTLWPVTGPCENCDKDDYSQNCVGGPANGSPWVEWRVHNGGQNILFADGHVKWYEGYVPGEMTFRYDEMHGWQ
;
A
#
# COMPACT_ATOMS: atom_id res chain seq x y z
N MET A 1 4.17 -0.32 13.67
CA MET A 1 4.94 0.92 14.00
C MET A 1 5.75 0.87 15.31
N GLN A 2 5.50 -0.08 16.22
CA GLN A 2 6.31 -0.19 17.46
C GLN A 2 7.82 -0.31 17.19
N GLN A 3 8.20 -0.88 16.05
CA GLN A 3 9.60 -1.04 15.63
C GLN A 3 10.24 0.24 15.08
N LEU A 4 9.48 1.12 14.43
CA LEU A 4 10.02 2.34 13.80
C LEU A 4 9.97 3.55 14.74
N TYR A 5 9.01 3.57 15.68
CA TYR A 5 8.80 4.69 16.60
C TYR A 5 10.04 5.17 17.34
N PRO A 6 10.93 4.30 17.87
CA PRO A 6 12.16 4.73 18.53
C PRO A 6 13.09 5.59 17.66
N TYR A 7 13.04 5.43 16.33
CA TYR A 7 13.93 6.11 15.38
C TYR A 7 13.38 7.47 14.93
N HIS A 8 12.11 7.55 14.57
CA HIS A 8 11.52 8.80 14.06
C HIS A 8 10.90 9.67 15.17
N LYS A 9 10.55 9.09 16.32
CA LYS A 9 9.97 9.76 17.52
C LYS A 9 8.78 10.69 17.26
N ASN A 10 8.18 10.60 16.08
CA ASN A 10 7.08 11.45 15.63
C ASN A 10 6.09 10.62 14.81
N LYS A 11 4.89 10.40 15.35
CA LYS A 11 3.82 9.66 14.66
C LYS A 11 3.11 10.49 13.58
N LYS A 12 3.22 11.82 13.64
CA LYS A 12 2.55 12.73 12.68
C LYS A 12 3.07 12.56 11.25
N LEU A 13 4.29 12.00 11.08
CA LEU A 13 4.85 11.67 9.77
C LEU A 13 3.99 10.70 8.96
N TYR A 14 3.21 9.86 9.63
CA TYR A 14 2.36 8.85 9.01
C TYR A 14 0.91 9.29 8.89
N LYS A 15 0.57 10.50 9.35
CA LYS A 15 -0.78 11.04 9.30
C LYS A 15 -0.91 11.96 8.09
N CYS A 16 -1.93 11.71 7.27
CA CYS A 16 -2.34 12.70 6.28
C CYS A 16 -3.13 13.82 6.98
N PRO A 17 -2.78 15.11 6.79
CA PRO A 17 -3.55 16.23 7.36
C PRO A 17 -5.02 16.26 6.92
N SER A 18 -5.32 15.75 5.71
CA SER A 18 -6.67 15.65 5.17
C SER A 18 -7.44 14.43 5.69
N ASN A 19 -6.76 13.46 6.32
CA ASN A 19 -7.38 12.30 6.94
C ASN A 19 -7.74 12.61 8.39
N LEU A 20 -9.00 13.01 8.61
CA LEU A 20 -9.51 13.38 9.92
C LEU A 20 -9.91 12.17 10.78
N VAL A 21 -9.99 10.98 10.20
CA VAL A 21 -10.51 9.78 10.86
C VAL A 21 -9.39 8.89 11.40
N ASN A 22 -8.37 8.61 10.59
CA ASN A 22 -7.32 7.65 10.93
C ASN A 22 -6.00 8.34 11.30
N GLU A 23 -5.29 7.77 12.28
CA GLU A 23 -3.97 8.27 12.69
C GLU A 23 -2.87 7.94 11.69
N PHE A 24 -3.04 6.84 10.95
CA PHE A 24 -2.06 6.33 9.99
C PHE A 24 -2.67 6.26 8.60
N CYS A 25 -1.96 6.79 7.62
CA CYS A 25 -2.40 6.91 6.24
C CYS A 25 -1.42 6.22 5.30
N TYR A 26 -1.06 4.97 5.58
CA TYR A 26 -0.22 4.16 4.69
C TYR A 26 -0.59 2.68 4.76
N PHE A 27 -0.19 1.90 3.76
CA PHE A 27 -0.25 0.44 3.78
C PHE A 27 1.12 -0.17 3.43
N LEU A 28 1.31 -1.43 3.76
CA LEU A 28 2.46 -2.24 3.40
C LEU A 28 2.09 -3.16 2.24
N GLY A 29 2.81 -3.06 1.13
CA GLY A 29 2.65 -3.94 -0.03
C GLY A 29 3.22 -5.31 0.30
N CYS A 30 2.36 -6.32 0.34
CA CYS A 30 2.65 -7.71 0.68
C CYS A 30 1.89 -8.72 -0.20
N ARG A 31 1.05 -8.26 -1.13
CA ARG A 31 0.25 -9.11 -2.02
C ARG A 31 1.06 -10.17 -2.77
N ALA A 32 2.22 -9.81 -3.32
CA ALA A 32 3.07 -10.76 -4.05
C ALA A 32 3.55 -11.92 -3.16
N ALA A 33 3.94 -11.64 -1.92
CA ALA A 33 4.35 -12.65 -0.96
C ALA A 33 3.18 -13.56 -0.57
N TYR A 34 2.02 -12.96 -0.31
CA TYR A 34 0.81 -13.69 0.08
C TYR A 34 0.32 -14.67 -0.98
N ILE A 35 0.38 -14.27 -2.25
CA ILE A 35 0.04 -15.17 -3.36
C ILE A 35 1.07 -16.29 -3.49
N ALA A 36 2.36 -15.97 -3.41
CA ALA A 36 3.42 -16.96 -3.58
C ALA A 36 3.42 -18.05 -2.49
N THR A 37 3.04 -17.70 -1.26
CA THR A 37 3.05 -18.64 -0.13
C THR A 37 1.68 -19.20 0.24
N GLY A 38 0.60 -18.57 -0.23
CA GLY A 38 -0.77 -18.88 0.18
C GLY A 38 -1.13 -18.42 1.60
N HIS A 39 -0.26 -17.68 2.29
CA HIS A 39 -0.47 -17.18 3.65
C HIS A 39 0.26 -15.84 3.88
N ARG A 40 -0.03 -15.16 4.99
CA ARG A 40 0.61 -13.86 5.31
C ARG A 40 2.13 -14.04 5.42
N ALA A 41 2.88 -13.30 4.61
CA ALA A 41 4.33 -13.41 4.51
C ALA A 41 4.96 -12.07 4.11
N SER A 42 6.21 -11.86 4.52
CA SER A 42 6.98 -10.67 4.17
C SER A 42 7.44 -10.71 2.71
N VAL A 43 7.54 -9.52 2.08
CA VAL A 43 8.09 -9.39 0.72
C VAL A 43 9.57 -9.78 0.67
N ILE A 44 9.91 -10.61 -0.31
CA ILE A 44 11.27 -11.06 -0.62
C ILE A 44 11.82 -10.17 -1.72
N ARG A 45 12.62 -9.16 -1.33
CA ARG A 45 13.18 -8.18 -2.28
C ARG A 45 13.95 -8.83 -3.44
N ALA A 46 14.64 -9.95 -3.19
CA ALA A 46 15.40 -10.67 -4.21
C ALA A 46 14.50 -11.26 -5.33
N GLY A 47 13.21 -11.46 -5.06
CA GLY A 47 12.25 -11.95 -6.06
C GLY A 47 11.66 -10.85 -6.95
N ILE A 48 11.89 -9.56 -6.65
CA ILE A 48 11.27 -8.46 -7.39
C ILE A 48 11.98 -8.25 -8.73
N LYS A 49 11.33 -8.65 -9.83
CA LYS A 49 11.85 -8.52 -11.19
C LYS A 49 11.63 -7.13 -11.80
N TYR A 50 10.61 -6.40 -11.34
CA TYR A 50 10.25 -5.07 -11.85
C TYR A 50 10.26 -4.01 -10.73
N PRO A 51 11.44 -3.59 -10.22
CA PRO A 51 11.50 -2.71 -9.05
C PRO A 51 10.80 -1.36 -9.22
N SER A 52 10.82 -0.79 -10.43
CA SER A 52 10.15 0.47 -10.75
C SER A 52 8.63 0.36 -10.92
N ALA A 53 8.08 -0.86 -10.97
CA ALA A 53 6.64 -1.09 -11.05
C ALA A 53 6.07 -1.78 -9.81
N PHE A 54 6.92 -2.45 -9.02
CA PHE A 54 6.48 -3.19 -7.85
C PHE A 54 6.04 -2.24 -6.74
N VAL A 55 4.77 -2.30 -6.36
CA VAL A 55 4.18 -1.47 -5.31
C VAL A 55 4.63 -1.98 -3.94
N LEU A 56 5.41 -1.17 -3.21
CA LEU A 56 5.85 -1.49 -1.85
C LEU A 56 4.96 -0.88 -0.77
N SER A 57 4.36 0.27 -1.05
CA SER A 57 3.55 1.01 -0.08
C SER A 57 2.81 2.12 -0.82
N GLY A 58 1.94 2.82 -0.09
CA GLY A 58 1.28 4.03 -0.53
C GLY A 58 0.28 4.48 0.51
N ASP A 59 -0.38 5.61 0.23
CA ASP A 59 -1.31 6.20 1.18
C ASP A 59 -2.65 5.45 1.21
N THR A 60 -3.20 5.08 2.36
CA THR A 60 -4.55 4.47 2.39
C THR A 60 -5.36 4.97 3.57
N LEU A 61 -6.69 5.01 3.44
CA LEU A 61 -7.56 5.43 4.53
C LEU A 61 -7.77 4.30 5.53
N TRP A 62 -8.10 3.07 5.10
CA TRP A 62 -8.26 1.82 5.89
C TRP A 62 -8.66 1.94 7.39
N PRO A 63 -9.80 1.39 7.85
CA PRO A 63 -11.09 1.23 7.19
C PRO A 63 -11.87 2.55 7.23
N VAL A 64 -13.02 2.56 6.55
CA VAL A 64 -13.91 3.74 6.48
C VAL A 64 -14.84 3.84 7.70
N THR A 65 -14.99 2.76 8.47
CA THR A 65 -15.89 2.66 9.62
C THR A 65 -15.12 2.75 10.94
N GLY A 66 -14.79 3.99 11.33
CA GLY A 66 -14.22 4.30 12.64
C GLY A 66 -12.69 4.34 12.69
N PRO A 67 -12.13 4.91 13.77
CA PRO A 67 -10.69 5.07 13.93
C PRO A 67 -10.00 3.72 14.00
N CYS A 68 -9.02 3.51 13.13
CA CYS A 68 -8.15 2.35 13.14
C CYS A 68 -6.77 2.72 13.66
N GLU A 69 -6.45 2.17 14.83
CA GLU A 69 -5.15 2.30 15.47
C GLU A 69 -4.10 1.36 14.85
N ASN A 70 -4.50 0.48 13.92
CA ASN A 70 -3.56 -0.36 13.22
C ASN A 70 -2.68 0.51 12.32
N CYS A 71 -1.42 0.61 12.70
CA CYS A 71 -0.40 1.28 11.93
C CYS A 71 0.22 0.36 10.87
N ASP A 72 0.15 -0.96 11.03
CA ASP A 72 0.75 -1.92 10.11
C ASP A 72 -0.33 -2.49 9.18
N LYS A 73 -0.99 -1.58 8.45
CA LYS A 73 -1.97 -1.92 7.42
C LYS A 73 -1.26 -2.61 6.27
N ASP A 74 -1.91 -3.55 5.62
CA ASP A 74 -1.35 -4.34 4.52
C ASP A 74 -2.35 -4.46 3.36
N ASP A 75 -1.88 -4.99 2.22
CA ASP A 75 -2.70 -5.32 1.06
C ASP A 75 -2.84 -6.84 0.85
N TYR A 76 -2.78 -7.66 1.90
CA TYR A 76 -2.82 -9.12 1.76
C TYR A 76 -4.11 -9.61 1.10
N SER A 77 -5.24 -9.35 1.76
CA SER A 77 -6.58 -9.83 1.38
C SER A 77 -7.49 -8.73 0.86
N GLN A 78 -6.92 -7.55 0.62
CA GLN A 78 -7.61 -6.30 0.36
C GLN A 78 -6.81 -5.39 -0.57
N ASN A 79 -7.49 -4.80 -1.53
CA ASN A 79 -6.87 -3.85 -2.43
C ASN A 79 -6.79 -2.45 -1.79
N CYS A 80 -5.56 -1.94 -1.66
CA CYS A 80 -5.27 -0.60 -1.17
C CYS A 80 -4.98 0.42 -2.29
N VAL A 81 -4.99 0.00 -3.56
CA VAL A 81 -4.60 0.85 -4.72
C VAL A 81 -5.62 0.74 -5.85
N GLY A 82 -6.16 1.87 -6.30
CA GLY A 82 -7.03 1.91 -7.49
C GLY A 82 -8.46 1.39 -7.30
N GLY A 83 -8.83 0.98 -6.08
CA GLY A 83 -10.21 0.64 -5.71
C GLY A 83 -10.80 -0.49 -6.55
N PRO A 84 -12.09 -0.41 -6.94
CA PRO A 84 -12.77 -1.52 -7.62
C PRO A 84 -12.16 -1.87 -8.99
N ALA A 85 -11.41 -0.95 -9.61
CA ALA A 85 -10.77 -1.18 -10.91
C ALA A 85 -9.56 -2.12 -10.85
N ASN A 86 -9.04 -2.41 -9.65
CA ASN A 86 -7.84 -3.24 -9.43
C ASN A 86 -8.12 -4.43 -8.49
N GLY A 87 -9.39 -4.82 -8.33
CA GLY A 87 -9.80 -6.01 -7.60
C GLY A 87 -10.64 -5.74 -6.34
N SER A 88 -11.24 -6.82 -5.83
CA SER A 88 -12.14 -6.84 -4.67
C SER A 88 -11.68 -7.90 -3.65
N PRO A 89 -11.84 -7.66 -2.33
CA PRO A 89 -12.34 -6.44 -1.71
C PRO A 89 -11.34 -5.29 -1.82
N TRP A 90 -11.81 -4.04 -1.77
CA TRP A 90 -10.97 -2.85 -1.82
C TRP A 90 -11.31 -1.90 -0.68
N VAL A 91 -10.40 -0.97 -0.36
CA VAL A 91 -10.62 0.08 0.63
C VAL A 91 -10.46 1.46 0.05
N GLU A 92 -11.00 2.47 0.73
CA GLU A 92 -10.79 3.86 0.39
C GLU A 92 -9.29 4.22 0.36
N TRP A 93 -8.88 4.81 -0.75
CA TRP A 93 -7.48 5.02 -1.11
C TRP A 93 -7.19 6.44 -1.65
N ARG A 94 -8.23 7.20 -2.05
CA ARG A 94 -8.12 8.55 -2.65
C ARG A 94 -7.89 9.64 -1.60
N VAL A 95 -6.85 9.51 -0.78
CA VAL A 95 -6.63 10.41 0.36
C VAL A 95 -6.06 11.76 -0.04
N HIS A 96 -5.39 11.84 -1.19
CA HIS A 96 -4.62 13.01 -1.61
C HIS A 96 -5.17 13.57 -2.93
N ASN A 97 -6.06 14.56 -2.83
CA ASN A 97 -6.65 15.28 -3.97
C ASN A 97 -7.27 14.35 -5.03
N GLY A 98 -7.99 13.31 -4.60
CA GLY A 98 -8.60 12.33 -5.50
C GLY A 98 -7.67 11.20 -5.96
N GLY A 99 -6.41 11.21 -5.55
CA GLY A 99 -5.41 10.18 -5.83
C GLY A 99 -4.65 9.71 -4.59
N GLN A 100 -3.50 9.08 -4.84
CA GLN A 100 -2.68 8.39 -3.86
C GLN A 100 -1.20 8.48 -4.25
N ASN A 101 -0.30 8.70 -3.28
CA ASN A 101 1.12 8.53 -3.51
C ASN A 101 1.49 7.06 -3.35
N ILE A 102 2.23 6.51 -4.31
CA ILE A 102 2.66 5.12 -4.34
C ILE A 102 4.19 5.07 -4.26
N LEU A 103 4.70 4.28 -3.31
CA LEU A 103 6.12 3.96 -3.18
C LEU A 103 6.42 2.66 -3.91
N PHE A 104 7.44 2.68 -4.75
CA PHE A 104 7.91 1.53 -5.51
C PHE A 104 9.16 0.89 -4.92
N ALA A 105 9.50 -0.31 -5.38
CA ALA A 105 10.60 -1.10 -4.82
C ALA A 105 12.01 -0.57 -5.10
N ASP A 106 12.17 0.28 -6.10
CA ASP A 106 13.41 1.05 -6.33
C ASP A 106 13.51 2.31 -5.45
N GLY A 107 12.48 2.63 -4.67
CA GLY A 107 12.44 3.74 -3.73
C GLY A 107 11.84 5.04 -4.26
N HIS A 108 11.44 5.11 -5.54
CA HIS A 108 10.75 6.31 -6.03
C HIS A 108 9.30 6.36 -5.56
N VAL A 109 8.75 7.57 -5.52
CA VAL A 109 7.34 7.82 -5.19
C VAL A 109 6.70 8.61 -6.33
N LYS A 110 5.50 8.21 -6.74
CA LYS A 110 4.71 8.92 -7.74
C LYS A 110 3.23 8.96 -7.33
N TRP A 111 2.58 10.07 -7.65
CA TRP A 111 1.15 10.27 -7.41
C TRP A 111 0.33 9.70 -8.55
N TYR A 112 -0.77 9.01 -8.23
CA TYR A 112 -1.68 8.40 -9.20
C TYR A 112 -3.15 8.61 -8.86
N GLU A 113 -3.98 8.72 -9.91
CA GLU A 113 -5.44 8.74 -9.86
C GLU A 113 -6.07 7.33 -9.88
N GLY A 114 -5.27 6.28 -9.72
CA GLY A 114 -5.74 4.90 -9.72
C GLY A 114 -4.66 3.89 -10.06
N TYR A 115 -5.06 2.64 -10.22
CA TYR A 115 -4.19 1.60 -10.74
C TYR A 115 -3.93 1.82 -12.23
N VAL A 116 -2.66 1.78 -12.62
CA VAL A 116 -2.24 1.94 -14.02
C VAL A 116 -1.58 0.64 -14.49
N PRO A 117 -2.25 -0.15 -15.35
CA PRO A 117 -1.64 -1.32 -15.96
C PRO A 117 -0.34 -0.92 -16.68
N GLY A 118 0.73 -1.69 -16.47
CA GLY A 118 2.04 -1.41 -17.07
C GLY A 118 2.95 -0.50 -16.24
N GLU A 119 2.42 0.26 -15.29
CA GLU A 119 3.23 1.05 -14.34
C GLU A 119 3.24 0.46 -12.94
N MET A 120 2.29 -0.43 -12.62
CA MET A 120 2.15 -1.04 -11.30
C MET A 120 2.03 -2.55 -11.38
N THR A 121 2.72 -3.26 -10.48
CA THR A 121 2.55 -4.70 -10.27
C THR A 121 2.49 -5.07 -8.80
N PHE A 122 1.73 -6.13 -8.54
CA PHE A 122 1.55 -6.77 -7.25
C PHE A 122 2.03 -8.23 -7.29
N ARG A 123 2.95 -8.55 -8.21
CA ARG A 123 3.60 -9.87 -8.40
C ARG A 123 5.11 -9.70 -8.47
N TYR A 124 5.83 -10.79 -8.19
CA TYR A 124 7.29 -10.78 -8.21
C TYR A 124 7.86 -10.69 -9.63
N ASP A 125 7.30 -11.46 -10.55
CA ASP A 125 7.94 -11.85 -11.81
C ASP A 125 7.12 -11.52 -13.07
N GLU A 126 5.94 -10.92 -12.90
CA GLU A 126 5.05 -10.45 -13.96
C GLU A 126 4.38 -9.11 -13.63
N MET A 127 3.82 -8.46 -14.64
CA MET A 127 2.98 -7.26 -14.49
C MET A 127 1.53 -7.68 -14.29
N HIS A 128 1.01 -7.51 -13.08
CA HIS A 128 -0.36 -7.89 -12.78
C HIS A 128 -0.96 -6.99 -11.70
N GLY A 129 -2.27 -6.73 -11.82
CA GLY A 129 -3.05 -6.01 -10.83
C GLY A 129 -3.14 -6.75 -9.49
N TRP A 130 -3.77 -6.11 -8.52
CA TRP A 130 -3.87 -6.65 -7.17
C TRP A 130 -4.72 -7.93 -7.13
N GLN A 131 -5.78 -8.02 -7.93
CA GLN A 131 -6.70 -9.18 -7.99
C GLN A 131 -5.95 -10.51 -8.09
#